data_AF-A0A7S3IHY4-F1
#
_entry.id   AF-A0A7S3IHY4-F1
#
_cell.length_a   1.000
_cell.length_b   1.000
_cell.length_c   1.000
_cell.angle_alpha   90.00
_cell.angle_beta   90.00
_cell.angle_gamma   90.00
#
_symmetry.space_group_name_H-M   'P 1'
#
loop_
_entity.id
_entity.type
_entity.pdbx_description
1 polymer ?
#
loop_
_entity_poly.entity_id
_entity_poly.type
_entity_poly.pdbx_seq_one_letter_code
_entity_poly.pdbx_strand_id
1 'polypeptide(L)'
;MSPDRLKELRLFNFWGLLFTISALLAGTLVYSSKAFPTEEEAVEGNPDYPKQKFRCCRAWKIYSFLFPVTIITEFVLTVYYWVFLWHGYCEIDGTRYEGDDWPARCYSIVFDHSIPLLTLTIDLFLNMQPFIRRHVTMMTFLVFVYIVFNFLWTIITKNPIYDTMDWKSLKGIATPIILLFMVPIIYFIFEKLNNRIKMLMCRQKNIVEIAEGKAWLEKQQLQHEEFEADAQGRLDLMAKFNQV
;
A
#
# COMPACT_ATOMS: atom_id res chain seq x y z
N MET A 1 -12.29 0.42 -34.07
CA MET A 1 -12.85 -0.52 -33.07
C MET A 1 -14.29 -0.90 -33.45
N SER A 2 -14.72 -2.17 -33.32
CA SER A 2 -16.11 -2.53 -33.66
C SER A 2 -17.10 -1.88 -32.66
N PRO A 3 -18.33 -1.55 -33.09
CA PRO A 3 -19.36 -0.98 -32.20
C PRO A 3 -19.61 -1.83 -30.95
N ASP A 4 -19.47 -3.15 -31.06
CA ASP A 4 -19.70 -4.08 -29.95
C ASP A 4 -18.59 -4.03 -28.91
N ARG A 5 -17.32 -3.91 -29.32
CA ARG A 5 -16.19 -3.71 -28.38
C ARG A 5 -16.29 -2.38 -27.63
N LEU A 6 -16.82 -1.33 -28.28
CA LEU A 6 -17.08 -0.04 -27.62
C LEU A 6 -18.17 -0.15 -26.53
N LYS A 7 -19.18 -1.00 -26.73
CA LYS A 7 -20.20 -1.28 -25.71
C LYS A 7 -19.61 -2.07 -24.54
N GLU A 8 -18.77 -3.06 -24.82
CA GLU A 8 -18.09 -3.86 -23.79
C GLU A 8 -17.17 -2.99 -22.92
N LEU A 9 -16.35 -2.12 -23.52
CA LEU A 9 -15.51 -1.19 -22.77
C LEU A 9 -16.33 -0.22 -21.91
N ARG A 10 -17.46 0.29 -22.42
CA ARG A 10 -18.35 1.14 -21.62
C ARG A 10 -18.95 0.38 -20.44
N LEU A 11 -19.28 -0.90 -20.61
CA LEU A 11 -19.82 -1.73 -19.55
C LEU A 11 -18.78 -1.94 -18.44
N PHE A 12 -17.54 -2.29 -18.79
CA PHE A 12 -16.45 -2.45 -17.83
C PHE A 12 -16.13 -1.14 -17.10
N ASN A 13 -16.10 -0.01 -17.82
CA ASN A 13 -15.90 1.31 -17.22
C ASN A 13 -17.04 1.68 -16.26
N PHE A 14 -18.27 1.32 -16.58
CA PHE A 14 -19.43 1.58 -15.72
C PHE A 14 -19.36 0.77 -14.41
N TRP A 15 -19.08 -0.53 -14.48
CA TRP A 15 -18.94 -1.37 -13.29
C TRP A 15 -17.72 -0.99 -12.45
N GLY A 16 -16.58 -0.69 -13.09
CA GLY A 16 -15.38 -0.20 -12.41
C GLY A 16 -15.62 1.12 -11.69
N LEU A 17 -16.32 2.07 -12.35
CA LEU A 17 -16.72 3.34 -11.74
C LEU A 17 -17.68 3.12 -10.57
N LEU A 18 -18.73 2.31 -10.75
CA LEU A 18 -19.68 1.99 -9.68
C LEU A 18 -18.99 1.34 -8.48
N PHE A 19 -18.08 0.38 -8.71
CA PHE A 19 -17.33 -0.26 -7.64
C PHE A 19 -16.43 0.75 -6.91
N THR A 20 -15.75 1.62 -7.66
CA THR A 20 -14.88 2.67 -7.10
C THR A 20 -15.68 3.66 -6.26
N ILE A 21 -16.80 4.17 -6.79
CA ILE A 21 -17.70 5.08 -6.05
C ILE A 21 -18.29 4.38 -4.83
N SER A 22 -18.71 3.12 -4.95
CA SER A 22 -19.27 2.36 -3.83
C SER A 22 -18.22 2.12 -2.74
N ALA A 23 -16.98 1.80 -3.12
CA ALA A 23 -15.87 1.63 -2.19
C ALA A 23 -15.49 2.95 -1.51
N LEU A 24 -15.45 4.05 -2.27
CA LEU A 24 -15.21 5.39 -1.74
C LEU A 24 -16.32 5.81 -0.77
N LEU A 25 -17.59 5.68 -1.16
CA LEU A 25 -18.73 5.99 -0.31
C LEU A 25 -18.77 5.09 0.94
N ALA A 26 -18.49 3.79 0.81
CA ALA A 26 -18.38 2.91 1.96
C ALA A 26 -17.25 3.35 2.90
N GLY A 27 -16.08 3.71 2.36
CA GLY A 27 -14.96 4.25 3.13
C GLY A 27 -15.32 5.57 3.84
N THR A 28 -15.90 6.52 3.10
CA THR A 28 -16.31 7.83 3.61
C THR A 28 -17.45 7.72 4.61
N LEU A 29 -18.44 6.85 4.41
CA LEU A 29 -19.52 6.63 5.37
C LEU A 29 -19.00 5.96 6.64
N VAL A 30 -18.07 5.01 6.53
CA VAL A 30 -17.41 4.41 7.70
C VAL A 30 -16.58 5.47 8.45
N TYR A 31 -15.89 6.35 7.74
CA TYR A 31 -15.09 7.44 8.33
C TYR A 31 -15.95 8.58 8.92
N SER A 32 -16.99 9.01 8.21
CA SER A 32 -17.86 10.14 8.55
C SER A 32 -18.91 9.77 9.60
N SER A 33 -19.21 8.49 9.82
CA SER A 33 -20.27 8.10 10.75
C SER A 33 -19.98 8.42 12.21
N LYS A 34 -18.77 8.85 12.58
CA LYS A 34 -18.45 9.33 13.93
C LYS A 34 -17.38 10.40 13.90
N ALA A 35 -17.73 11.63 14.32
CA ALA A 35 -16.74 12.55 14.87
C ALA A 35 -16.00 11.81 15.98
N PHE A 36 -14.68 11.70 15.89
CA PHE A 36 -13.89 11.12 16.95
C PHE A 36 -14.04 12.03 18.17
N PRO A 37 -14.66 11.58 19.28
CA PRO A 37 -14.53 12.32 20.53
C PRO A 37 -13.03 12.43 20.83
N THR A 38 -12.59 13.58 21.31
CA THR A 38 -11.21 13.74 21.79
C THR A 38 -10.92 12.67 22.84
N GLU A 39 -9.67 12.20 22.96
CA GLU A 39 -9.33 11.13 23.93
C GLU A 39 -9.77 11.47 25.36
N GLU A 40 -9.88 12.76 25.69
CA GLU A 40 -10.40 13.27 26.96
C GLU A 40 -11.92 13.04 27.11
N GLU A 41 -12.75 13.41 26.12
CA GLU A 41 -14.22 13.19 26.15
C GLU A 41 -14.59 11.70 26.19
N ALA A 42 -13.71 10.87 25.62
CA ALA A 42 -13.86 9.44 25.49
C ALA A 42 -13.66 8.66 26.80
N VAL A 43 -12.76 9.12 27.66
CA VAL A 43 -12.36 8.41 28.88
C VAL A 43 -13.27 8.77 30.06
N GLU A 44 -13.79 10.01 30.12
CA GLU A 44 -14.56 10.48 31.29
C GLU A 44 -16.03 10.05 31.32
N GLY A 45 -16.65 9.70 30.19
CA GLY A 45 -18.12 9.58 30.12
C GLY A 45 -18.71 8.22 29.77
N ASN A 46 -17.93 7.24 29.29
CA ASN A 46 -18.51 6.04 28.68
C ASN A 46 -17.75 4.74 29.02
N PRO A 47 -18.27 3.88 29.92
CA PRO A 47 -17.64 2.60 30.26
C PRO A 47 -17.55 1.62 29.08
N ASP A 48 -18.30 1.84 28.00
CA ASP A 48 -18.22 1.06 26.76
C ASP A 48 -17.27 1.64 25.71
N TYR A 49 -16.59 2.76 25.99
CA TYR A 49 -15.59 3.37 25.10
C TYR A 49 -14.53 2.38 24.55
N PRO A 50 -13.93 1.47 25.37
CA PRO A 50 -12.99 0.49 24.85
C PRO A 50 -13.61 -0.38 23.75
N LYS A 51 -14.90 -0.71 23.80
CA LYS A 51 -15.59 -1.50 22.76
C LYS A 51 -15.79 -0.74 21.44
N GLN A 52 -15.89 0.59 21.49
CA GLN A 52 -16.08 1.44 20.29
C GLN A 52 -14.76 1.75 19.57
N LYS A 53 -13.64 1.91 20.30
CA LYS A 53 -12.27 2.07 19.73
C LYS A 53 -11.93 0.97 18.71
N PHE A 54 -12.44 -0.25 18.90
CA PHE A 54 -12.21 -1.38 18.00
C PHE A 54 -13.00 -1.36 16.67
N ARG A 55 -13.92 -0.39 16.44
CA ARG A 55 -14.68 -0.31 15.18
C ARG A 55 -13.89 0.34 14.04
N CYS A 56 -13.13 1.42 14.27
CA CYS A 56 -12.18 1.95 13.28
C CYS A 56 -11.10 0.92 12.91
N CYS A 57 -10.78 0.01 13.83
CA CYS A 57 -9.91 -1.13 13.54
C CYS A 57 -10.53 -2.11 12.51
N ARG A 58 -11.84 -2.11 12.22
CA ARG A 58 -12.42 -3.02 11.22
C ARG A 58 -12.13 -2.56 9.79
N ALA A 59 -12.32 -1.28 9.48
CA ALA A 59 -11.93 -0.72 8.18
C ALA A 59 -10.43 -0.84 7.97
N TRP A 60 -9.64 -0.54 9.00
CA TRP A 60 -8.20 -0.74 8.96
C TRP A 60 -7.79 -2.20 8.77
N LYS A 61 -8.51 -3.16 9.38
CA LYS A 61 -8.27 -4.60 9.14
C LYS A 61 -8.51 -4.99 7.69
N ILE A 62 -9.60 -4.51 7.09
CA ILE A 62 -9.90 -4.77 5.67
C ILE A 62 -8.82 -4.12 4.80
N TYR A 63 -8.46 -2.87 5.09
CA TYR A 63 -7.43 -2.16 4.34
C TYR A 63 -6.05 -2.82 4.46
N SER A 64 -5.56 -3.10 5.67
CA SER A 64 -4.30 -3.83 5.92
C SER A 64 -4.27 -5.24 5.33
N PHE A 65 -5.42 -5.77 4.95
CA PHE A 65 -5.55 -7.04 4.26
C PHE A 65 -5.59 -6.88 2.74
N LEU A 66 -6.43 -5.98 2.22
CA LEU A 66 -6.56 -5.72 0.80
C LEU A 66 -5.27 -5.12 0.24
N PHE A 67 -4.58 -4.28 1.01
CA PHE A 67 -3.38 -3.61 0.55
C PHE A 67 -2.26 -4.59 0.13
N PRO A 68 -1.80 -5.54 0.98
CA PRO A 68 -0.84 -6.55 0.56
C PRO A 68 -1.32 -7.42 -0.60
N VAL A 69 -2.62 -7.69 -0.68
CA VAL A 69 -3.20 -8.44 -1.80
C VAL A 69 -3.00 -7.64 -3.08
N THR A 70 -3.50 -6.40 -3.13
CA THR A 70 -3.48 -5.53 -4.31
C THR A 70 -2.07 -5.19 -4.77
N ILE A 71 -1.16 -4.79 -3.88
CA ILE A 71 0.20 -4.39 -4.30
C ILE A 71 0.99 -5.55 -4.90
N ILE A 72 0.84 -6.75 -4.36
CA ILE A 72 1.55 -7.93 -4.87
C ILE A 72 0.92 -8.39 -6.18
N THR A 73 -0.41 -8.40 -6.28
CA THR A 73 -1.08 -8.75 -7.55
C THR A 73 -0.75 -7.74 -8.64
N GLU A 74 -0.79 -6.44 -8.35
CA GLU A 74 -0.42 -5.41 -9.32
C GLU A 74 1.05 -5.49 -9.72
N PHE A 75 1.95 -5.77 -8.77
CA PHE A 75 3.36 -5.97 -9.09
C PHE A 75 3.55 -7.16 -10.05
N VAL A 76 2.92 -8.30 -9.74
CA VAL A 76 2.97 -9.50 -10.58
C VAL A 76 2.39 -9.25 -11.96
N LEU A 77 1.21 -8.63 -12.04
CA LEU A 77 0.54 -8.30 -13.31
C LEU A 77 1.34 -7.33 -14.15
N THR A 78 1.87 -6.27 -13.53
CA THR A 78 2.71 -5.28 -14.20
C THR A 78 3.95 -5.94 -14.79
N VAL A 79 4.70 -6.71 -14.00
CA VAL A 79 5.89 -7.42 -14.48
C VAL A 79 5.53 -8.42 -15.57
N TYR A 80 4.48 -9.22 -15.35
CA TYR A 80 4.04 -10.21 -16.32
C TYR A 80 3.66 -9.58 -17.66
N TYR A 81 2.93 -8.47 -17.62
CA TYR A 81 2.54 -7.71 -18.79
C TYR A 81 3.76 -7.21 -19.56
N TRP A 82 4.64 -6.45 -18.90
CA TRP A 82 5.80 -5.83 -19.57
C TRP A 82 6.80 -6.86 -20.11
N VAL A 83 6.94 -8.01 -19.46
CA VAL A 83 7.88 -9.05 -19.89
C VAL A 83 7.28 -9.93 -20.98
N PHE A 84 6.07 -10.45 -20.78
CA PHE A 84 5.53 -11.51 -21.63
C PHE A 84 4.45 -11.07 -22.62
N LEU A 85 3.60 -10.13 -22.23
CA LEU A 85 2.48 -9.70 -23.07
C LEU A 85 2.88 -8.57 -24.01
N TRP A 86 3.73 -7.64 -23.56
CA TRP A 86 4.16 -6.48 -24.36
C TRP A 86 4.72 -6.88 -25.72
N HIS A 87 5.63 -7.88 -25.74
CA HIS A 87 6.22 -8.39 -26.97
C HIS A 87 5.17 -9.00 -27.91
N GLY A 88 4.26 -9.82 -27.39
CA GLY A 88 3.16 -10.37 -28.18
C GLY A 88 2.27 -9.29 -28.79
N TYR A 89 1.96 -8.24 -28.03
CA TYR A 89 1.23 -7.07 -28.53
C TYR A 89 1.98 -6.32 -29.63
N CYS A 90 3.30 -6.29 -29.60
CA CYS A 90 4.12 -5.63 -30.61
C CYS A 90 4.34 -6.51 -31.87
N GLU A 91 4.35 -7.84 -31.72
CA GLU A 91 4.68 -8.79 -32.80
C GLU A 91 3.47 -9.29 -33.61
N ILE A 92 2.29 -9.44 -32.99
CA ILE A 92 1.11 -10.10 -33.60
C ILE A 92 0.64 -9.42 -34.90
N ASP A 93 0.99 -8.14 -35.14
CA ASP A 93 0.45 -7.45 -36.31
C ASP A 93 1.35 -7.45 -37.55
N GLY A 94 2.68 -7.70 -37.47
CA GLY A 94 3.62 -7.72 -38.63
C GLY A 94 3.65 -6.46 -39.53
N THR A 95 2.65 -5.61 -39.36
CA THR A 95 2.43 -4.25 -39.77
C THR A 95 2.68 -3.48 -38.48
N ARG A 96 3.55 -2.47 -38.51
CA ARG A 96 3.51 -1.47 -37.44
C ARG A 96 2.04 -1.07 -37.30
N TYR A 97 1.51 -1.07 -36.09
CA TYR A 97 0.23 -0.43 -35.77
C TYR A 97 0.34 1.06 -36.16
N GLU A 98 0.21 1.37 -37.45
CA GLU A 98 0.02 2.71 -38.00
C GLU A 98 -1.48 3.09 -37.97
N GLY A 99 -2.31 2.29 -37.28
CA GLY A 99 -3.65 2.69 -36.92
C GLY A 99 -3.62 3.71 -35.78
N ASP A 100 -4.44 4.76 -35.88
CA ASP A 100 -4.55 5.89 -34.95
C ASP A 100 -4.74 5.51 -33.45
N ASP A 101 -5.07 4.25 -33.14
CA ASP A 101 -5.39 3.77 -31.79
C ASP A 101 -4.17 3.27 -30.98
N TRP A 102 -2.96 3.17 -31.56
CA TRP A 102 -1.78 2.64 -30.85
C TRP A 102 -1.42 3.39 -29.56
N PRO A 103 -1.37 4.74 -29.55
CA PRO A 103 -1.09 5.49 -28.33
C PRO A 103 -2.15 5.24 -27.25
N ALA A 104 -3.43 5.17 -27.63
CA ALA A 104 -4.53 4.97 -26.68
C ALA A 104 -4.43 3.62 -25.95
N ARG A 105 -4.01 2.55 -26.63
CA ARG A 105 -3.77 1.24 -26.01
C ARG A 105 -2.57 1.26 -25.08
N CYS A 106 -1.47 1.88 -25.49
CA CYS A 106 -0.29 2.06 -24.63
C CYS A 106 -0.66 2.82 -23.35
N TYR A 107 -1.44 3.90 -23.47
CA TYR A 107 -1.93 4.65 -22.33
C TYR A 107 -2.80 3.79 -21.43
N SER A 108 -3.82 3.10 -21.96
CA SER A 108 -4.70 2.24 -21.14
C SER A 108 -3.86 1.34 -20.23
N ILE A 109 -2.87 0.66 -20.78
CA ILE A 109 -2.15 -0.36 -20.02
C ILE A 109 -1.17 0.25 -19.00
N VAL A 110 -0.54 1.38 -19.32
CA VAL A 110 0.25 2.15 -18.33
C VAL A 110 -0.65 2.61 -17.17
N PHE A 111 -1.86 3.07 -17.48
CA PHE A 111 -2.83 3.53 -16.48
C PHE A 111 -3.50 2.40 -15.71
N ASP A 112 -3.63 1.21 -16.30
CA ASP A 112 -4.30 0.06 -15.69
C ASP A 112 -3.39 -0.70 -14.71
N HIS A 113 -2.07 -0.64 -14.89
CA HIS A 113 -1.12 -1.44 -14.08
C HIS A 113 0.04 -0.62 -13.51
N SER A 114 0.78 0.13 -14.34
CA SER A 114 1.98 0.84 -13.89
C SER A 114 1.67 1.98 -12.92
N ILE A 115 0.62 2.77 -13.20
CA ILE A 115 0.21 3.87 -12.32
C ILE A 115 -0.34 3.35 -10.98
N PRO A 116 -1.27 2.38 -10.94
CA PRO A 116 -1.72 1.75 -9.70
C PRO A 116 -0.56 1.19 -8.87
N LEU A 117 0.39 0.50 -9.49
CA LEU A 117 1.57 -0.01 -8.80
C LEU A 117 2.42 1.12 -8.20
N LEU A 118 2.63 2.21 -8.93
CA LEU A 118 3.34 3.39 -8.44
C LEU A 118 2.61 4.01 -7.24
N THR A 119 1.29 4.20 -7.33
CA THR A 119 0.46 4.75 -6.25
C THR A 119 0.52 3.86 -5.01
N LEU A 120 0.36 2.55 -5.15
CA LEU A 120 0.47 1.59 -4.05
C LEU A 120 1.87 1.55 -3.45
N THR A 121 2.91 1.75 -4.26
CA THR A 121 4.29 1.82 -3.78
C THR A 121 4.50 3.06 -2.92
N ILE A 122 4.02 4.23 -3.36
CA ILE A 122 4.09 5.47 -2.57
C ILE A 122 3.33 5.28 -1.24
N ASP A 123 2.12 4.72 -1.30
CA ASP A 123 1.30 4.43 -0.13
C ASP A 123 1.98 3.44 0.84
N LEU A 124 2.67 2.42 0.33
CA LEU A 124 3.46 1.50 1.15
C LEU A 124 4.52 2.24 1.96
N PHE A 125 5.24 3.20 1.37
CA PHE A 125 6.27 3.97 2.06
C PHE A 125 5.70 5.01 3.03
N LEU A 126 4.58 5.66 2.67
CA LEU A 126 3.95 6.66 3.53
C LEU A 126 3.28 6.02 4.76
N ASN A 127 2.55 4.93 4.57
CA ASN A 127 1.74 4.32 5.61
C ASN A 127 2.36 3.06 6.25
N MET A 128 3.49 2.59 5.73
CA MET A 128 4.25 1.46 6.28
C MET A 128 3.37 0.23 6.56
N GLN A 129 2.52 -0.12 5.59
CA GLN A 129 1.48 -1.14 5.75
C GLN A 129 2.08 -2.49 6.21
N PRO A 130 1.46 -3.18 7.19
CA PRO A 130 1.98 -4.46 7.68
C PRO A 130 1.66 -5.60 6.72
N PHE A 131 2.68 -6.42 6.43
CA PHE A 131 2.48 -7.71 5.75
C PHE A 131 2.29 -8.79 6.81
N ILE A 132 1.09 -9.38 6.87
CA ILE A 132 0.76 -10.43 7.84
C ILE A 132 0.79 -11.78 7.11
N ARG A 133 1.65 -12.71 7.52
CA ARG A 133 1.87 -13.99 6.80
C ARG A 133 0.59 -14.75 6.44
N ARG A 134 -0.46 -14.69 7.28
CA ARG A 134 -1.76 -15.32 6.97
C ARG A 134 -2.41 -14.85 5.66
N HIS A 135 -2.08 -13.64 5.19
CA HIS A 135 -2.60 -13.11 3.93
C HIS A 135 -2.04 -13.88 2.73
N VAL A 136 -0.84 -14.46 2.83
CA VAL A 136 -0.22 -15.21 1.73
C VAL A 136 -1.06 -16.42 1.34
N THR A 137 -1.56 -17.19 2.32
CA THR A 137 -2.39 -18.37 2.08
C THR A 137 -3.63 -18.02 1.29
N MET A 138 -4.28 -16.91 1.65
CA MET A 138 -5.49 -16.49 0.99
C MET A 138 -5.22 -15.91 -0.41
N MET A 139 -4.13 -15.17 -0.59
CA MET A 139 -3.72 -14.71 -1.92
C MET A 139 -3.43 -15.88 -2.86
N THR A 140 -2.66 -16.88 -2.39
CA THR A 140 -2.40 -18.10 -3.16
C THR A 140 -3.70 -18.83 -3.50
N PHE A 141 -4.66 -18.88 -2.57
CA PHE A 141 -5.99 -19.44 -2.84
C PHE A 141 -6.75 -18.66 -3.92
N LEU A 142 -6.77 -17.33 -3.87
CA LEU A 142 -7.42 -16.50 -4.91
C LEU A 142 -6.80 -16.73 -6.29
N VAL A 143 -5.47 -16.79 -6.37
CA VAL A 143 -4.73 -17.08 -7.62
C VAL A 143 -5.06 -18.48 -8.12
N PHE A 144 -5.09 -19.48 -7.24
CA PHE A 144 -5.48 -20.84 -7.60
C PHE A 144 -6.91 -20.90 -8.16
N VAL A 145 -7.87 -20.26 -7.49
CA VAL A 145 -9.26 -20.17 -7.96
C VAL A 145 -9.32 -19.50 -9.33
N TYR A 146 -8.60 -18.39 -9.52
CA TYR A 146 -8.52 -17.70 -10.81
C TYR A 146 -7.96 -18.60 -11.92
N ILE A 147 -6.90 -19.36 -11.63
CA ILE A 147 -6.31 -20.33 -12.56
C ILE A 147 -7.33 -21.40 -12.96
N VAL A 148 -8.09 -21.94 -12.00
CA VAL A 148 -9.15 -22.92 -12.26
C VAL A 148 -10.24 -22.31 -13.15
N PHE A 149 -10.70 -21.09 -12.86
CA PHE A 149 -11.67 -20.40 -13.71
C PHE A 149 -11.15 -20.17 -15.14
N ASN A 150 -9.90 -19.73 -15.28
CA ASN A 150 -9.26 -19.52 -16.57
C ASN A 150 -9.17 -20.81 -17.39
N PHE A 151 -8.79 -21.92 -16.75
CA PHE A 151 -8.75 -23.25 -17.35
C PHE A 151 -10.13 -23.72 -17.82
N LEU A 152 -11.13 -23.68 -16.92
CA LEU A 152 -12.50 -24.09 -17.22
C LEU A 152 -13.10 -23.24 -18.36
N TRP A 153 -12.89 -21.92 -18.31
CA TRP A 153 -13.32 -21.00 -19.36
C TRP A 153 -12.73 -21.38 -20.72
N THR A 154 -11.42 -21.64 -20.77
CA THR A 154 -10.72 -22.03 -22.00
C THR A 154 -11.25 -23.35 -22.56
N ILE A 155 -11.55 -24.32 -21.69
CA ILE A 155 -12.13 -25.61 -22.12
C ILE A 155 -13.53 -25.43 -22.70
N ILE A 156 -14.35 -24.58 -22.09
CA ILE A 156 -15.75 -24.37 -22.48
C ILE A 156 -15.82 -23.58 -23.79
N THR A 157 -15.14 -22.44 -23.86
CA THR A 157 -15.23 -21.51 -24.99
C THR A 157 -14.31 -21.86 -26.15
N LYS A 158 -13.35 -22.78 -25.92
CA LYS A 158 -12.23 -23.10 -26.83
C LYS A 158 -11.32 -21.91 -27.14
N ASN A 159 -11.49 -20.79 -26.45
CA ASN A 159 -10.72 -19.56 -26.60
C ASN A 159 -10.07 -19.20 -25.26
N PRO A 160 -8.73 -19.16 -25.18
CA PRO A 160 -8.07 -18.77 -23.94
C PRO A 160 -8.31 -17.29 -23.64
N ILE A 161 -8.38 -16.94 -22.34
CA ILE A 161 -8.49 -15.53 -21.92
C ILE A 161 -7.22 -14.77 -22.26
N TYR A 162 -6.07 -15.44 -22.14
CA TYR A 162 -4.75 -14.92 -22.52
C TYR A 162 -4.07 -15.90 -23.45
N ASP A 163 -3.53 -15.42 -24.56
CA ASP A 163 -2.87 -16.27 -25.57
C ASP A 163 -1.68 -17.06 -24.99
N THR A 164 -1.02 -16.49 -23.98
CA THR A 164 0.08 -17.12 -23.24
C THR A 164 -0.37 -18.26 -22.33
N MET A 165 -1.68 -18.43 -22.10
CA MET A 165 -2.30 -19.48 -21.29
C MET A 165 -3.26 -20.30 -22.15
N ASP A 166 -2.79 -20.81 -23.30
CA ASP A 166 -3.59 -21.62 -24.21
C ASP A 166 -3.98 -23.01 -23.67
N TRP A 167 -3.37 -23.43 -22.55
CA TRP A 167 -3.53 -24.74 -21.90
C TRP A 167 -3.22 -25.96 -22.80
N LYS A 168 -2.64 -25.73 -23.99
CA LYS A 168 -2.30 -26.77 -24.97
C LYS A 168 -0.78 -26.91 -25.12
N SER A 169 -0.08 -25.79 -25.06
CA SER A 169 1.37 -25.76 -25.13
C SER A 169 1.99 -25.93 -23.74
N LEU A 170 3.24 -26.42 -23.69
CA LEU A 170 4.00 -26.48 -22.44
C LEU A 170 4.13 -25.10 -21.79
N LYS A 171 4.31 -24.04 -22.61
CA LYS A 171 4.33 -22.65 -22.15
C LYS A 171 2.98 -22.24 -21.53
N GLY A 172 1.87 -22.59 -22.18
CA GLY A 172 0.52 -22.32 -21.72
C GLY A 172 0.20 -22.93 -20.36
N ILE A 173 0.69 -24.15 -20.11
CA ILE A 173 0.53 -24.85 -18.83
C ILE A 173 1.51 -24.33 -17.77
N ALA A 174 2.76 -24.08 -18.14
CA ALA A 174 3.79 -23.64 -17.21
C ALA A 174 3.53 -22.23 -16.66
N THR A 175 3.00 -21.33 -17.48
CA THR A 175 2.73 -19.93 -17.12
C THR A 175 1.87 -19.77 -15.85
N PRO A 176 0.65 -20.33 -15.77
CA PRO A 176 -0.18 -20.19 -14.56
C PRO A 176 0.45 -20.87 -13.33
N ILE A 177 1.18 -21.97 -13.51
CA ILE A 177 1.90 -22.65 -12.42
C ILE A 177 3.01 -21.75 -11.87
N ILE A 178 3.81 -21.13 -12.75
CA ILE A 178 4.85 -20.17 -12.34
C ILE A 178 4.21 -19.01 -11.59
N LEU A 179 3.12 -18.43 -12.09
CA LEU A 179 2.42 -17.32 -11.42
C LEU A 179 1.91 -17.72 -10.02
N LEU A 180 1.38 -18.94 -9.87
CA LEU A 180 0.91 -19.47 -8.58
C LEU A 180 2.02 -19.49 -7.52
N PHE A 181 3.24 -19.87 -7.90
CA PHE A 181 4.40 -19.89 -6.99
C PHE A 181 5.09 -18.53 -6.88
N MET A 182 5.04 -17.69 -7.91
CA MET A 182 5.70 -16.38 -7.91
C MET A 182 5.05 -15.42 -6.90
N VAL A 183 3.72 -15.46 -6.76
CA VAL A 183 2.97 -14.61 -5.80
C VAL A 183 3.45 -14.76 -4.35
N PRO A 184 3.49 -15.96 -3.74
CA PRO A 184 3.99 -16.11 -2.37
C PRO A 184 5.47 -15.75 -2.24
N ILE A 185 6.31 -16.03 -3.25
CA ILE A 185 7.73 -15.65 -3.23
C ILE A 185 7.87 -14.12 -3.15
N ILE A 186 7.20 -13.40 -4.04
CA ILE A 186 7.23 -11.92 -4.06
C ILE A 186 6.65 -11.37 -2.75
N TYR A 187 5.56 -11.95 -2.24
CA TYR A 187 5.01 -11.58 -0.94
C TYR A 187 6.06 -11.63 0.18
N PHE A 188 6.81 -12.73 0.29
CA PHE A 188 7.85 -12.85 1.31
C PHE A 188 9.03 -11.90 1.10
N ILE A 189 9.35 -11.54 -0.14
CA ILE A 189 10.35 -10.50 -0.45
C ILE A 189 9.86 -9.15 0.08
N PHE A 190 8.64 -8.75 -0.25
CA PHE A 190 8.03 -7.50 0.23
C PHE A 190 7.90 -7.46 1.75
N GLU A 191 7.49 -8.56 2.39
CA GLU A 191 7.45 -8.68 3.86
C GLU A 191 8.83 -8.40 4.46
N LYS A 192 9.89 -9.04 3.95
CA LYS A 192 11.25 -8.84 4.43
C LYS A 192 11.75 -7.42 4.21
N LEU A 193 11.50 -6.83 3.04
CA LEU A 193 11.88 -5.45 2.73
C LEU A 193 11.18 -4.46 3.65
N ASN A 194 9.85 -4.59 3.79
CA ASN A 194 9.06 -3.73 4.66
C ASN A 194 9.51 -3.81 6.13
N ASN A 195 9.78 -5.02 6.64
CA ASN A 195 10.30 -5.18 8.00
C ASN A 195 11.68 -4.54 8.19
N ARG A 196 12.56 -4.61 7.17
CA ARG A 196 13.86 -3.91 7.21
C ARG A 196 13.68 -2.39 7.25
N ILE A 197 12.82 -1.84 6.39
CA ILE A 197 12.55 -0.39 6.36
C ILE A 197 11.95 0.06 7.70
N LYS A 198 11.00 -0.68 8.27
CA LYS A 198 10.44 -0.42 9.61
C LYS A 198 11.51 -0.36 10.68
N MET A 199 12.43 -1.33 10.71
CA MET A 199 13.53 -1.31 11.68
C MET A 199 14.43 -0.07 11.52
N LEU A 200 14.71 0.36 10.28
CA LEU A 200 15.50 1.56 10.03
C LEU A 200 14.78 2.83 10.50
N MET A 201 13.47 2.95 10.24
CA MET A 201 12.68 4.10 10.69
C MET A 201 12.53 4.14 12.22
N CYS A 202 12.32 2.99 12.89
CA CYS A 202 12.29 2.94 14.35
C CYS A 202 13.65 3.33 14.96
N ARG A 203 14.76 2.90 14.35
CA ARG A 203 16.10 3.33 14.79
C ARG A 203 16.29 4.83 14.66
N GLN A 204 15.86 5.42 13.53
CA GLN A 204 15.92 6.86 13.32
C GLN A 204 15.09 7.62 14.37
N LYS A 205 13.87 7.16 14.67
CA LYS A 205 13.04 7.74 15.72
C LYS A 205 13.73 7.72 17.08
N ASN A 206 14.30 6.58 17.48
CA ASN A 206 15.02 6.47 18.74
C ASN A 206 16.26 7.38 18.80
N ILE A 207 16.98 7.54 17.68
CA ILE A 207 18.14 8.45 17.60
C ILE A 207 17.69 9.90 17.79
N VAL A 208 16.58 10.31 17.17
CA VAL A 208 16.02 11.66 17.32
C VAL A 208 15.57 11.90 18.75
N GLU A 209 14.84 10.96 19.37
CA GLU A 209 14.40 11.07 20.77
C GLU A 209 15.59 11.18 21.74
N ILE A 210 16.66 10.41 21.51
CA ILE A 210 17.89 10.51 22.31
C ILE A 210 18.58 11.86 22.11
N ALA A 211 18.65 12.36 20.87
CA ALA A 211 19.27 13.65 20.56
C ALA A 211 18.48 14.82 21.17
N GLU A 212 17.15 14.80 21.07
CA GLU A 212 16.26 15.78 21.68
C GLU A 212 16.32 15.74 23.21
N GLY A 213 16.33 14.53 23.80
CA GLY A 213 16.50 14.35 25.24
C GLY A 213 17.84 14.89 25.74
N LYS A 214 18.92 14.65 24.99
CA LYS A 214 20.24 15.20 25.30
C LYS A 214 20.28 16.73 25.21
N ALA A 215 19.71 17.30 24.14
CA ALA A 215 19.64 18.75 23.97
C ALA A 215 18.80 19.42 25.07
N TRP A 216 17.72 18.78 25.52
CA TRP A 216 16.92 19.23 26.64
C TRP A 216 17.71 19.23 27.96
N LEU A 217 18.46 18.15 28.24
CA LEU A 217 19.33 18.06 29.41
C LEU A 217 20.44 19.11 29.40
N GLU A 218 21.10 19.32 28.27
CA GLU A 218 22.13 20.36 28.10
C GLU A 218 21.55 21.77 28.36
N LYS A 219 20.32 22.03 27.91
CA LYS A 219 19.62 23.29 28.20
C LYS A 219 19.28 23.46 29.68
N GLN A 220 18.84 22.40 30.37
CA GLN A 220 18.57 22.45 31.82
C GLN A 220 19.84 22.72 32.63
N GLN A 221 20.96 22.11 32.23
CA GLN A 221 22.25 22.32 32.89
C GLN A 221 22.73 23.77 32.75
N LEU A 222 22.63 24.36 31.55
CA LEU A 222 22.97 25.76 31.33
C LEU A 222 22.10 26.71 32.16
N GLN A 223 20.79 26.46 32.27
CA GLN A 223 19.89 27.26 33.11
C GLN A 223 20.25 27.18 34.59
N HIS A 224 20.71 26.02 35.05
CA HIS A 224 21.17 25.83 36.43
C HIS A 224 22.49 26.59 36.68
N GLU A 225 23.46 26.50 35.76
CA GLU A 225 24.74 27.22 35.84
C GLU A 225 24.54 28.74 35.82
N GLU A 226 23.63 29.27 34.99
CA GLU A 226 23.24 30.69 34.98
C GLU A 226 22.64 31.15 36.31
N PHE A 227 21.78 30.31 36.91
CA PHE A 227 21.18 30.59 38.22
C PHE A 227 22.23 30.62 39.34
N GLU A 228 23.16 29.65 39.35
CA GLU A 228 24.26 29.63 40.32
C GLU A 228 25.18 30.85 40.18
N ALA A 229 25.48 31.26 38.95
CA ALA A 229 26.28 32.46 38.69
C ALA A 229 25.59 33.74 39.17
N ASP A 230 24.29 33.91 38.94
CA ASP A 230 23.51 35.05 39.46
C ASP A 230 23.46 35.04 40.99
N ALA A 231 23.22 33.88 41.61
CA ALA A 231 23.20 33.73 43.06
C ALA A 231 24.55 34.11 43.69
N GLN A 232 25.66 33.64 43.12
CA GLN A 232 27.00 33.99 43.58
C GLN A 232 27.28 35.49 43.43
N GLY A 233 26.91 36.09 42.30
CA GLY A 233 27.05 37.53 42.07
C GLY A 233 26.29 38.38 43.09
N ARG A 234 25.09 37.94 43.51
CA ARG A 234 24.31 38.60 44.58
C ARG A 234 24.98 38.47 45.94
N LEU A 235 25.52 37.29 46.28
CA LEU A 235 26.23 37.08 47.54
C LEU A 235 27.48 37.96 47.63
N ASP A 236 28.24 38.07 46.54
CA ASP A 236 29.44 38.93 46.49
C ASP A 236 29.08 40.42 46.65
N LEU A 237 27.97 40.86 46.06
CA LEU A 237 27.44 42.22 46.26
C LEU A 237 27.04 42.47 47.72
N MET A 238 26.33 41.52 48.35
CA MET A 238 25.96 41.63 49.76
C MET A 238 27.18 41.67 50.68
N ALA A 239 28.20 40.86 50.40
CA ALA A 239 29.45 40.86 51.15
C ALA A 239 30.17 42.22 51.06
N LYS A 240 30.18 42.85 49.87
CA LYS A 240 30.74 44.20 49.67
C LYS A 240 29.95 45.28 50.43
N PHE A 241 28.62 45.20 50.45
CA PHE A 241 27.79 46.16 51.18
C PHE A 241 28.03 46.12 52.69
N ASN A 242 28.29 44.94 53.26
CA ASN A 242 28.53 44.79 54.70
C ASN A 242 29.91 45.31 55.17
N GLN A 243 30.80 45.73 54.25
CA GLN A 243 32.11 46.28 54.57
C GLN A 243 32.12 47.81 54.67
N VAL A 244 31.00 48.47 54.34
CA VAL A 244 30.81 49.92 54.41
C VAL A 244 30.06 50.28 55.70
#